data_AF-A0A8S3GVI9-F1
#
_entry.id   AF-A0A8S3GVI9-F1
#
_cell.length_a   1.000
_cell.length_b   1.000
_cell.length_c   1.000
_cell.angle_alpha   90.00
_cell.angle_beta   90.00
_cell.angle_gamma   90.00
#
_symmetry.space_group_name_H-M   'P 1'
#
loop_
_entity.id
_entity.type
_entity.pdbx_description
1 polymer ?
#
loop_
_entity_poly.entity_id
_entity_poly.type
_entity_poly.pdbx_seq_one_letter_code
_entity_poly.pdbx_strand_id
1 'polypeptide(L)'
;MGPTRIVDQYLFYCKEMCSDFEPLGKISLFTILEICKASTRKSLQGINYFAAEGGEAFDGIKKLIEDKAALSMDSERLIENLKRARFYLKSDYKVHVRRSSDIADHCCAYALSDLKGQNFVQDCDHEHDQSCIECSNLSNTLNETERFIKQTETDEELLDRAVKKFQSYRESIEAWKAHLLRSINQDLCRENLLNKLSNDEIYLNLDWAMKFLPVKSRQPQSEFFDKRGISWHITVVMKNDESFDKEDSVFDEDGDALDDSQQTSDQAMSDFSIENEEDTNDII
;
A
#
# COMPACT_ATOMS: atom_id res chain seq x y z
N MET A 1 -9.61 1.64 5.79
CA MET A 1 -10.82 1.71 4.93
C MET A 1 -12.01 1.91 5.87
N GLY A 2 -12.96 2.80 5.56
CA GLY A 2 -14.16 2.97 6.38
C GLY A 2 -15.17 1.85 6.12
N PRO A 3 -15.93 1.37 7.14
CA PRO A 3 -16.87 0.26 7.00
C PRO A 3 -17.88 0.44 5.86
N THR A 4 -18.39 1.67 5.69
CA THR A 4 -19.39 2.00 4.65
C THR A 4 -18.90 1.68 3.24
N ARG A 5 -17.64 2.02 2.95
CA ARG A 5 -17.07 1.81 1.61
C ARG A 5 -16.84 0.34 1.33
N ILE A 6 -16.42 -0.44 2.32
CA ILE A 6 -16.26 -1.90 2.18
C ILE A 6 -17.61 -2.53 1.82
N VAL A 7 -18.68 -2.13 2.52
CA VAL A 7 -20.04 -2.60 2.25
C VAL A 7 -20.49 -2.22 0.85
N ASP A 8 -20.30 -0.96 0.44
CA ASP A 8 -20.72 -0.51 -0.89
C ASP A 8 -19.94 -1.20 -2.02
N GLN A 9 -18.63 -1.45 -1.84
CA GLN A 9 -17.80 -2.20 -2.79
C GLN A 9 -18.25 -3.65 -2.93
N TYR A 10 -18.51 -4.32 -1.81
CA TYR A 10 -19.00 -5.70 -1.83
C TYR A 10 -20.34 -5.80 -2.58
N LEU A 11 -21.27 -4.89 -2.29
CA LEU A 11 -22.57 -4.87 -2.97
C LEU A 11 -22.45 -4.57 -4.47
N PHE A 12 -21.57 -3.65 -4.85
CA PHE A 12 -21.30 -3.35 -6.26
C PHE A 12 -20.70 -4.57 -6.98
N TYR A 13 -19.72 -5.23 -6.35
CA TYR A 13 -19.14 -6.47 -6.85
C TYR A 13 -20.19 -7.57 -7.05
N CYS A 14 -21.05 -7.82 -6.06
CA CYS A 14 -22.10 -8.83 -6.18
C CYS A 14 -23.05 -8.52 -7.32
N LYS A 15 -23.40 -7.24 -7.52
CA LYS A 15 -24.27 -6.81 -8.61
C LYS A 15 -23.64 -7.00 -9.99
N GLU A 16 -22.35 -6.75 -10.13
CA GLU A 16 -21.67 -6.86 -11.44
C GLU A 16 -21.23 -8.28 -11.78
N MET A 17 -20.77 -9.05 -10.79
CA MET A 17 -20.05 -10.30 -11.01
C MET A 17 -20.86 -11.54 -10.65
N CYS A 18 -22.01 -11.39 -9.97
CA CYS A 18 -22.78 -12.53 -9.45
C CYS A 18 -24.28 -12.36 -9.74
N SER A 19 -24.71 -12.75 -10.94
CA SER A 19 -26.11 -12.64 -11.37
C SER A 19 -27.12 -13.45 -10.52
N ASP A 20 -26.67 -14.55 -9.91
CA ASP A 20 -27.52 -15.47 -9.12
C ASP A 20 -27.26 -15.39 -7.61
N PHE A 21 -26.51 -14.40 -7.15
CA PHE A 21 -26.14 -14.26 -5.75
C PHE A 21 -26.84 -13.06 -5.12
N GLU A 22 -27.65 -13.31 -4.09
CA GLU A 22 -28.27 -12.25 -3.30
C GLU A 22 -27.34 -11.88 -2.13
N PRO A 23 -26.76 -10.67 -2.11
CA PRO A 23 -25.86 -10.27 -1.04
C PRO A 23 -26.60 -10.04 0.27
N LEU A 24 -25.89 -10.20 1.39
CA LEU A 24 -26.41 -9.88 2.71
C LEU A 24 -26.84 -8.40 2.81
N GLY A 25 -27.86 -8.13 3.62
CA GLY A 25 -28.33 -6.77 3.88
C GLY A 25 -27.25 -5.90 4.53
N LYS A 26 -27.27 -4.58 4.25
CA LYS A 26 -26.28 -3.62 4.77
C LYS A 26 -26.08 -3.75 6.28
N ILE A 27 -27.16 -3.90 7.05
CA ILE A 27 -27.11 -4.05 8.51
C ILE A 27 -26.27 -5.27 8.90
N SER A 28 -26.56 -6.44 8.32
CA SER A 28 -25.81 -7.67 8.57
C SER A 28 -24.33 -7.53 8.20
N LEU A 29 -24.01 -6.87 7.08
CA LEU A 29 -22.63 -6.61 6.67
C LEU A 29 -21.89 -5.69 7.66
N PHE A 30 -22.55 -4.64 8.15
CA PHE A 30 -21.96 -3.78 9.19
C PHE A 30 -21.75 -4.54 10.50
N THR A 31 -22.70 -5.38 10.91
CA THR A 31 -22.56 -6.24 12.09
C THR A 31 -21.38 -7.21 11.93
N ILE A 32 -21.21 -7.81 10.75
CA ILE A 32 -20.05 -8.66 10.46
C ILE A 32 -18.75 -7.87 10.59
N LEU A 33 -18.65 -6.67 10.00
CA LEU A 33 -17.44 -5.84 10.10
C LEU A 33 -17.14 -5.39 11.54
N GLU A 34 -18.18 -5.23 12.37
CA GLU A 34 -18.03 -4.87 13.77
C GLU A 34 -17.58 -6.04 14.66
N ILE A 35 -18.13 -7.24 14.43
CA ILE A 35 -17.75 -8.47 15.16
C ILE A 35 -16.38 -8.96 14.69
N CYS A 36 -16.17 -9.02 13.38
CA CYS A 36 -14.92 -9.39 12.74
C CYS A 36 -14.03 -8.16 12.54
N LYS A 37 -13.84 -7.35 13.59
CA LYS A 37 -12.86 -6.26 13.56
C LYS A 37 -11.52 -6.85 13.15
N ALA A 38 -11.04 -6.43 11.98
CA ALA A 38 -9.75 -6.86 11.48
C ALA A 38 -8.72 -6.62 12.57
N SER A 39 -8.03 -7.68 13.02
CA SER A 39 -6.91 -7.50 13.93
C SER A 39 -5.93 -6.58 13.20
N THR A 40 -5.63 -5.43 13.78
CA THR A 40 -4.53 -4.59 13.29
C THR A 40 -3.24 -5.31 13.63
N ARG A 41 -2.88 -6.34 12.85
CA ARG A 41 -1.53 -6.88 12.85
C ARG A 41 -0.64 -5.70 12.47
N LYS A 42 0.16 -5.22 13.42
CA LYS A 42 1.32 -4.37 13.10
C LYS A 42 2.34 -5.29 12.43
N SER A 43 2.06 -5.65 11.17
CA SER A 43 3.12 -6.11 10.28
C SER A 43 4.21 -5.05 10.35
N LEU A 44 5.42 -5.46 10.70
CA LEU A 44 6.61 -4.66 10.48
C LEU A 44 6.72 -4.54 8.96
N GLN A 45 6.07 -3.51 8.41
CA GLN A 45 5.94 -3.33 6.98
C GLN A 45 7.34 -3.37 6.37
N GLY A 46 7.51 -4.22 5.35
CA GLY A 46 8.60 -4.04 4.39
C GLY A 46 8.57 -2.60 3.89
N ILE A 47 9.74 -1.99 3.76
CA ILE A 47 9.82 -0.54 3.59
C ILE A 47 9.31 -0.16 2.20
N ASN A 48 8.07 0.32 2.11
CA ASN A 48 7.49 0.81 0.86
C ASN A 48 7.73 2.33 0.74
N TYR A 49 8.87 2.70 0.16
CA TYR A 49 9.23 4.12 -0.07
C TYR A 49 8.18 4.85 -0.90
N PHE A 50 7.62 4.22 -1.93
CA PHE A 50 6.64 4.84 -2.81
C PHE A 50 5.39 5.30 -2.07
N ALA A 51 4.86 4.47 -1.15
CA ALA A 51 3.68 4.84 -0.37
C ALA A 51 3.99 5.93 0.68
N ALA A 52 5.19 5.92 1.27
CA ALA A 52 5.64 6.93 2.21
C ALA A 52 5.85 8.28 1.51
N GLU A 53 6.67 8.31 0.46
CA GLU A 53 6.95 9.51 -0.36
C GLU A 53 5.68 10.06 -1.02
N GLY A 54 4.85 9.19 -1.60
CA GLY A 54 3.55 9.60 -2.13
C GLY A 54 2.64 10.18 -1.05
N GLY A 55 2.67 9.62 0.16
CA GLY A 55 1.99 10.15 1.33
C GLY A 55 2.45 11.56 1.70
N GLU A 56 3.76 11.75 1.84
CA GLU A 56 4.38 13.06 2.12
C GLU A 56 4.11 14.07 1.01
N ALA A 57 4.07 13.63 -0.25
CA ALA A 57 3.75 14.47 -1.39
C ALA A 57 2.32 15.03 -1.33
N PHE A 58 1.33 14.21 -0.97
CA PHE A 58 -0.03 14.73 -0.74
C PHE A 58 -0.07 15.79 0.37
N ASP A 59 0.64 15.55 1.47
CA ASP A 59 0.69 16.49 2.60
C ASP A 59 1.44 17.78 2.21
N GLY A 60 2.49 17.65 1.39
CA GLY A 60 3.25 18.77 0.82
C GLY A 60 2.43 19.63 -0.15
N ILE A 61 1.66 19.02 -1.05
CA ILE A 61 0.75 19.75 -1.95
C ILE A 61 -0.35 20.46 -1.16
N LYS A 62 -0.94 19.79 -0.16
CA LYS A 62 -1.93 20.41 0.74
C LYS A 62 -1.37 21.68 1.37
N LYS A 63 -0.14 21.60 1.90
CA LYS A 63 0.54 22.76 2.49
C LYS A 63 0.81 23.87 1.47
N LEU A 64 1.20 23.54 0.24
CA LEU A 64 1.38 24.55 -0.82
C LEU A 64 0.09 25.30 -1.15
N ILE A 65 -1.07 24.63 -1.08
CA ILE A 65 -2.38 25.26 -1.25
C ILE A 65 -2.68 26.16 -0.04
N GLU A 66 -2.51 25.66 1.18
CA GLU A 66 -2.77 26.39 2.43
C GLU A 66 -1.90 27.64 2.58
N ASP A 67 -0.60 27.55 2.27
CA ASP A 67 0.36 28.67 2.33
C ASP A 67 0.01 29.80 1.35
N LYS A 68 -0.76 29.50 0.29
CA LYS A 68 -1.16 30.46 -0.75
C LYS A 68 -2.64 30.85 -0.66
N ALA A 69 -3.40 30.25 0.25
CA ALA A 69 -4.83 30.48 0.35
C ALA A 69 -5.13 31.62 1.34
N ALA A 70 -5.68 32.72 0.83
CA ALA A 70 -6.62 33.53 1.60
C ALA A 70 -8.00 32.82 1.59
N LEU A 71 -8.10 31.64 2.23
CA LEU A 71 -9.33 30.82 2.40
C LEU A 71 -10.40 31.02 1.30
N SER A 72 -10.05 30.77 0.04
CA SER A 72 -11.01 30.81 -1.06
C SER A 72 -11.74 29.48 -1.16
N MET A 73 -13.00 29.50 -1.62
CA MET A 73 -13.81 28.29 -1.83
C MET A 73 -13.11 27.26 -2.73
N ASP A 74 -12.25 27.72 -3.64
CA ASP A 74 -11.44 26.87 -4.52
C ASP A 74 -10.35 26.09 -3.76
N SER A 75 -9.73 26.69 -2.75
CA SER A 75 -8.69 26.03 -1.95
C SER A 75 -9.24 24.86 -1.14
N GLU A 76 -10.40 25.03 -0.51
CA GLU A 76 -11.08 23.96 0.24
C GLU A 76 -11.48 22.80 -0.67
N ARG A 77 -12.05 23.11 -1.85
CA ARG A 77 -12.42 22.12 -2.87
C ARG A 77 -11.21 21.31 -3.32
N LEU A 78 -10.07 21.96 -3.60
CA LEU A 78 -8.84 21.29 -4.02
C LEU A 78 -8.29 20.38 -2.92
N ILE A 79 -8.28 20.85 -1.68
CA ILE A 79 -7.83 20.04 -0.53
C ILE A 79 -8.71 18.80 -0.35
N GLU A 80 -10.03 18.93 -0.49
CA GLU A 80 -10.93 17.79 -0.36
C GLU A 80 -10.75 16.79 -1.52
N ASN A 81 -10.58 17.28 -2.75
CA ASN A 81 -10.27 16.43 -3.90
C ASN A 81 -8.92 15.72 -3.75
N LEU A 82 -7.91 16.35 -3.16
CA LEU A 82 -6.62 15.72 -2.84
C LEU A 82 -6.78 14.61 -1.80
N LYS A 83 -7.58 14.81 -0.75
CA LYS A 83 -7.89 13.75 0.23
C LYS A 83 -8.59 12.57 -0.43
N ARG A 84 -9.57 12.84 -1.29
CA ARG A 84 -10.28 11.81 -2.08
C ARG A 84 -9.31 11.03 -2.95
N ALA A 85 -8.44 11.72 -3.68
CA ALA A 85 -7.44 11.09 -4.56
C ALA A 85 -6.42 10.24 -3.78
N ARG A 86 -5.93 10.74 -2.63
CA ARG A 86 -5.05 9.97 -1.73
C ARG A 86 -5.75 8.71 -1.24
N PHE A 87 -7.01 8.82 -0.85
CA PHE A 87 -7.78 7.69 -0.36
C PHE A 87 -8.03 6.66 -1.47
N TYR A 88 -8.34 7.11 -2.68
CA TYR A 88 -8.48 6.26 -3.86
C TYR A 88 -7.23 5.39 -4.09
N LEU A 89 -6.03 5.99 -4.10
CA LEU A 89 -4.77 5.25 -4.26
C LEU A 89 -4.52 4.26 -3.11
N LYS A 90 -4.88 4.62 -1.86
CA LYS A 90 -4.73 3.72 -0.70
C LYS A 90 -5.67 2.51 -0.73
N SER A 91 -6.76 2.58 -1.50
CA SER A 91 -7.86 1.61 -1.45
C SER A 91 -8.20 1.10 -2.84
N ASP A 92 -9.16 1.73 -3.50
CA ASP A 92 -9.88 1.18 -4.65
C ASP A 92 -9.04 1.03 -5.89
N TYR A 93 -7.99 1.85 -6.06
CA TYR A 93 -7.12 1.75 -7.23
C TYR A 93 -6.63 0.31 -7.43
N LYS A 94 -6.29 -0.38 -6.33
CA LYS A 94 -5.83 -1.77 -6.38
C LYS A 94 -6.89 -2.76 -6.85
N VAL A 95 -8.17 -2.48 -6.57
CA VAL A 95 -9.30 -3.34 -6.94
C VAL A 95 -9.74 -3.10 -8.39
N HIS A 96 -9.48 -1.90 -8.90
CA HIS A 96 -9.81 -1.53 -10.26
C HIS A 96 -8.80 -2.08 -11.28
N VAL A 97 -7.53 -2.19 -10.88
CA VAL A 97 -6.47 -2.70 -11.75
C VAL A 97 -6.66 -4.18 -12.07
N ARG A 98 -6.53 -4.52 -13.35
CA ARG A 98 -6.66 -5.89 -13.88
C ARG A 98 -5.65 -6.12 -14.99
N ARG A 99 -5.42 -7.39 -15.36
CA ARG A 99 -4.56 -7.73 -16.50
C ARG A 99 -5.08 -7.13 -17.82
N SER A 100 -6.41 -7.14 -17.97
CA SER A 100 -7.16 -6.64 -19.13
C SER A 100 -8.27 -5.73 -18.62
N SER A 101 -8.34 -4.50 -19.12
CA SER A 101 -9.36 -3.53 -18.71
C SER A 101 -9.55 -2.51 -19.82
N ASP A 102 -10.80 -2.14 -20.09
CA ASP A 102 -11.12 -1.12 -21.09
C ASP A 102 -10.75 0.31 -20.62
N ILE A 103 -10.17 0.44 -19.42
CA ILE A 103 -9.63 1.68 -18.89
C ILE A 103 -8.11 1.58 -18.89
N ALA A 104 -7.45 2.44 -19.68
CA ALA A 104 -6.00 2.47 -19.85
C ALA A 104 -5.22 2.45 -18.51
N ASP A 105 -5.65 3.25 -17.54
CA ASP A 105 -5.02 3.38 -16.21
C ASP A 105 -5.15 2.14 -15.31
N HIS A 106 -6.05 1.21 -15.66
CA HIS A 106 -6.36 0.00 -14.90
C HIS A 106 -5.85 -1.26 -15.59
N CYS A 107 -5.55 -1.20 -16.88
CA CYS A 107 -5.03 -2.32 -17.65
C CYS A 107 -3.52 -2.49 -17.43
N CYS A 108 -3.09 -3.53 -16.72
CA CYS A 108 -1.66 -3.80 -16.51
C CYS A 108 -0.91 -3.99 -17.83
N ALA A 109 -1.51 -4.72 -18.79
CA ALA A 109 -0.87 -4.97 -20.09
C ALA A 109 -0.56 -3.66 -20.82
N TYR A 110 -1.52 -2.73 -20.83
CA TYR A 110 -1.35 -1.44 -21.48
C TYR A 110 -0.48 -0.47 -20.66
N ALA A 111 -0.83 -0.23 -19.39
CA ALA A 111 -0.18 0.80 -18.58
C ALA A 111 1.28 0.49 -18.18
N LEU A 112 1.71 -0.78 -18.25
CA LEU A 112 3.11 -1.17 -18.04
C LEU A 112 3.90 -1.32 -19.35
N SER A 113 3.25 -1.20 -20.51
CA SER A 113 3.94 -1.32 -21.80
C SER A 113 4.84 -0.11 -22.08
N ASP A 114 6.09 -0.37 -22.48
CA ASP A 114 7.02 0.68 -22.93
C ASP A 114 7.08 0.76 -24.45
N LEU A 115 6.41 1.79 -25.01
CA LEU A 115 6.38 2.05 -26.46
C LEU A 115 7.77 2.26 -27.09
N LYS A 116 8.81 2.54 -26.30
CA LYS A 116 10.19 2.71 -26.80
C LYS A 116 10.94 1.38 -26.91
N GLY A 117 10.53 0.36 -26.17
CA GLY A 117 11.18 -0.95 -26.14
C GLY A 117 10.27 -2.03 -26.68
N GLN A 118 10.49 -2.48 -27.93
CA GLN A 118 9.64 -3.51 -28.56
C GLN A 118 9.47 -4.79 -27.73
N ASN A 119 10.46 -5.14 -26.90
CA ASN A 119 10.42 -6.32 -26.03
C ASN A 119 9.63 -6.12 -24.72
N PHE A 120 9.26 -4.87 -24.40
CA PHE A 120 8.54 -4.47 -23.19
C PHE A 120 7.15 -3.93 -23.52
N VAL A 121 6.67 -4.15 -24.75
CA VAL A 121 5.28 -3.88 -25.16
C VAL A 121 4.50 -5.17 -25.09
N GLN A 122 3.31 -5.10 -24.52
CA GLN A 122 2.32 -6.15 -24.57
C GLN A 122 1.08 -5.62 -25.30
N ASP A 123 0.68 -6.30 -26.37
CA ASP A 123 -0.53 -5.96 -27.10
C ASP A 123 -1.78 -6.31 -26.30
N CYS A 124 -2.79 -5.47 -26.41
CA CYS A 124 -4.14 -5.73 -25.91
C CYS A 124 -5.05 -6.15 -27.07
N ASP A 125 -5.93 -7.11 -26.81
CA ASP A 125 -7.01 -7.56 -27.70
C ASP A 125 -8.34 -6.80 -27.50
N HIS A 126 -8.31 -5.75 -26.67
CA HIS A 126 -9.44 -4.91 -26.28
C HIS A 126 -9.09 -3.43 -26.48
N GLU A 127 -10.12 -2.58 -26.52
CA GLU A 127 -9.99 -1.13 -26.65
C GLU A 127 -9.88 -0.46 -25.28
N HIS A 128 -9.34 0.76 -25.23
CA HIS A 128 -9.22 1.55 -23.99
C HIS A 128 -10.07 2.83 -24.09
N ASP A 129 -11.36 2.68 -24.36
CA ASP A 129 -12.30 3.77 -24.63
C ASP A 129 -13.05 4.28 -23.37
N GLN A 130 -12.95 3.54 -22.26
CA GLN A 130 -13.57 3.92 -20.99
C GLN A 130 -12.64 4.78 -20.14
N SER A 131 -13.24 5.55 -19.21
CA SER A 131 -12.49 6.39 -18.27
C SER A 131 -12.95 6.17 -16.84
N CYS A 132 -12.00 6.20 -15.90
CA CYS A 132 -12.30 6.12 -14.48
C CYS A 132 -12.44 7.52 -13.87
N ILE A 133 -13.58 7.77 -13.22
CA ILE A 133 -13.87 9.05 -12.55
C ILE A 133 -12.79 9.40 -11.51
N GLU A 134 -12.33 8.44 -10.70
CA GLU A 134 -11.33 8.70 -9.67
C GLU A 134 -9.92 8.94 -10.24
N CYS A 135 -9.54 8.24 -11.31
CA CYS A 135 -8.27 8.51 -12.02
C CYS A 135 -8.29 9.91 -12.64
N SER A 136 -9.40 10.28 -13.29
CA SER A 136 -9.63 11.62 -13.82
C SER A 136 -9.61 12.66 -12.70
N ASN A 137 -10.24 12.38 -11.55
CA ASN A 137 -10.21 13.28 -10.39
C ASN A 137 -8.79 13.53 -9.90
N LEU A 138 -7.95 12.49 -9.77
CA LEU A 138 -6.54 12.65 -9.41
C LEU A 138 -5.80 13.55 -10.42
N SER A 139 -5.89 13.24 -11.71
CA SER A 139 -5.20 14.03 -12.74
C SER A 139 -5.69 15.48 -12.80
N ASN A 140 -7.00 15.70 -12.75
CA ASN A 140 -7.59 17.03 -12.79
C ASN A 140 -7.19 17.84 -11.56
N THR A 141 -7.22 17.25 -10.37
CA THR A 141 -6.85 17.92 -9.12
C THR A 141 -5.38 18.38 -9.15
N LEU A 142 -4.47 17.54 -9.63
CA LEU A 142 -3.06 17.90 -9.78
C LEU A 142 -2.89 19.06 -10.79
N ASN A 143 -3.53 18.97 -11.95
CA ASN A 143 -3.47 20.02 -12.96
C ASN A 143 -4.09 21.36 -12.49
N GLU A 144 -5.22 21.30 -11.77
CA GLU A 144 -5.86 22.48 -11.19
C GLU A 144 -4.99 23.09 -10.09
N THR A 145 -4.35 22.27 -9.25
CA THR A 145 -3.43 22.76 -8.22
C THR A 145 -2.22 23.46 -8.82
N GLU A 146 -1.65 22.93 -9.91
CA GLU A 146 -0.54 23.58 -10.60
C GLU A 146 -0.96 24.96 -11.15
N ARG A 147 -2.15 25.07 -11.73
CA ARG A 147 -2.70 26.35 -12.19
C ARG A 147 -2.93 27.32 -11.03
N PHE A 148 -3.48 26.83 -9.92
CA PHE A 148 -3.69 27.63 -8.72
C PHE A 148 -2.38 28.22 -8.20
N ILE A 149 -1.31 27.42 -8.11
CA ILE A 149 0.03 27.89 -7.70
C ILE A 149 0.55 28.97 -8.65
N LYS A 150 0.39 28.77 -9.97
CA LYS A 150 0.83 29.74 -10.99
C LYS A 150 0.05 31.05 -10.99
N GLN A 151 -1.20 31.05 -10.54
CA GLN A 151 -2.05 32.24 -10.50
C GLN A 151 -1.91 33.04 -9.20
N THR A 152 -1.51 32.38 -8.12
CA THR A 152 -1.46 32.99 -6.77
C THR A 152 -0.10 33.57 -6.43
N GLU A 153 0.98 33.09 -7.03
CA GLU A 153 2.31 33.66 -6.84
C GLU A 153 2.63 34.70 -7.93
N THR A 154 3.04 35.88 -7.48
CA THR A 154 3.41 36.99 -8.38
C THR A 154 4.92 37.21 -8.42
N ASP A 155 5.63 36.75 -7.40
CA ASP A 155 7.10 36.77 -7.38
C ASP A 155 7.67 35.61 -8.19
N GLU A 156 8.51 35.93 -9.17
CA GLU A 156 9.02 34.95 -10.13
C GLU A 156 9.92 33.88 -9.48
N GLU A 157 10.74 34.25 -8.51
CA GLU A 157 11.64 33.31 -7.82
C GLU A 157 10.87 32.37 -6.89
N LEU A 158 9.90 32.91 -6.15
CA LEU A 158 9.01 32.11 -5.30
C LEU A 158 8.12 31.19 -6.14
N LEU A 159 7.67 31.65 -7.32
CA LEU A 159 6.88 30.85 -8.25
C LEU A 159 7.69 29.66 -8.78
N ASP A 160 8.90 29.90 -9.29
CA ASP A 160 9.78 28.82 -9.78
C ASP A 160 10.04 27.77 -8.70
N ARG A 161 10.34 28.21 -7.47
CA ARG A 161 10.54 27.31 -6.33
C ARG A 161 9.29 26.50 -6.01
N ALA A 162 8.12 27.14 -5.96
CA ALA A 162 6.86 26.47 -5.65
C ALA A 162 6.48 25.45 -6.73
N VAL A 163 6.64 25.79 -8.01
CA VAL A 163 6.36 24.90 -9.14
C VAL A 163 7.32 23.71 -9.13
N LYS A 164 8.64 23.91 -8.96
CA LYS A 164 9.60 22.79 -8.86
C LYS A 164 9.26 21.84 -7.72
N LYS A 165 8.91 22.39 -6.55
CA LYS A 165 8.51 21.59 -5.39
C LYS A 165 7.20 20.82 -5.65
N PHE A 166 6.22 21.46 -6.28
CA PHE A 166 4.98 20.80 -6.70
C PHE A 166 5.24 19.67 -7.70
N GLN A 167 6.11 19.88 -8.70
CA GLN A 167 6.45 18.85 -9.69
C GLN A 167 7.10 17.62 -9.03
N SER A 168 8.03 17.82 -8.10
CA SER A 168 8.60 16.71 -7.33
C SER A 168 7.53 15.92 -6.56
N TYR A 169 6.55 16.60 -5.94
CA TYR A 169 5.43 15.91 -5.29
C TYR A 169 4.52 15.16 -6.27
N ARG A 170 4.24 15.76 -7.43
CA ARG A 170 3.47 15.12 -8.49
C ARG A 170 4.15 13.83 -8.95
N GLU A 171 5.46 13.87 -9.19
CA GLU A 171 6.26 12.69 -9.57
C GLU A 171 6.18 11.60 -8.52
N SER A 172 6.29 11.92 -7.22
CA SER A 172 6.14 10.92 -6.13
C SER A 172 4.75 10.28 -6.10
N ILE A 173 3.68 11.03 -6.36
CA ILE A 173 2.31 10.49 -6.42
C ILE A 173 2.12 9.59 -7.63
N GLU A 174 2.62 9.99 -8.80
CA GLU A 174 2.59 9.19 -10.03
C GLU A 174 3.43 7.91 -9.88
N ALA A 175 4.62 8.01 -9.25
CA ALA A 175 5.46 6.87 -8.92
C ALA A 175 4.78 5.91 -7.94
N TRP A 176 4.02 6.43 -6.97
CA TRP A 176 3.20 5.60 -6.08
C TRP A 176 2.11 4.86 -6.84
N LYS A 177 1.32 5.53 -7.69
CA LYS A 177 0.31 4.88 -8.54
C LYS A 177 0.93 3.78 -9.41
N ALA A 178 2.06 4.06 -10.06
CA ALA A 178 2.78 3.09 -10.88
C ALA A 178 3.31 1.90 -10.05
N HIS A 179 3.79 2.15 -8.83
CA HIS A 179 4.19 1.08 -7.92
C HIS A 179 3.02 0.15 -7.57
N LEU A 180 1.83 0.71 -7.28
CA LEU A 180 0.63 -0.09 -7.03
C LEU A 180 0.28 -0.99 -8.21
N LEU A 181 0.31 -0.45 -9.44
CA LEU A 181 0.08 -1.19 -10.67
C LEU A 181 1.08 -2.35 -10.84
N ARG A 182 2.38 -2.07 -10.62
CA ARG A 182 3.43 -3.09 -10.69
C ARG A 182 3.25 -4.20 -9.66
N SER A 183 2.93 -3.85 -8.41
CA SER A 183 2.68 -4.84 -7.36
C SER A 183 1.54 -5.79 -7.71
N ILE A 184 0.45 -5.27 -8.27
CA ILE A 184 -0.70 -6.08 -8.68
C ILE A 184 -0.31 -7.00 -9.83
N ASN A 185 0.41 -6.50 -10.83
CA ASN A 185 0.90 -7.33 -11.92
C ASN A 185 1.84 -8.45 -11.44
N GLN A 186 2.72 -8.15 -10.47
CA GLN A 186 3.61 -9.14 -9.85
C GLN A 186 2.81 -10.20 -9.08
N ASP A 187 1.82 -9.79 -8.28
CA ASP A 187 0.95 -10.70 -7.55
C ASP A 187 0.13 -11.60 -8.48
N LEU A 188 -0.43 -11.05 -9.57
CA LEU A 188 -1.11 -11.83 -10.60
C LEU A 188 -0.18 -12.88 -11.23
N CYS A 189 1.09 -12.54 -11.47
CA CYS A 189 2.07 -13.50 -11.99
C CYS A 189 2.33 -14.62 -10.97
N ARG A 190 2.53 -14.25 -9.69
CA ARG A 190 2.75 -15.18 -8.59
C ARG A 190 1.58 -16.13 -8.41
N GLU A 191 0.34 -15.62 -8.37
CA GLU A 191 -0.87 -16.43 -8.26
C GLU A 191 -1.03 -17.38 -9.46
N ASN A 192 -0.80 -16.89 -10.69
CA ASN A 192 -0.87 -17.73 -11.88
C ASN A 192 0.18 -18.87 -11.87
N LEU A 193 1.35 -18.62 -11.31
CA LEU A 193 2.40 -19.63 -11.16
C LEU A 193 2.00 -20.67 -10.10
N LEU A 194 1.57 -20.22 -8.92
CA LEU A 194 1.14 -21.08 -7.82
C LEU A 194 -0.05 -21.97 -8.22
N ASN A 195 -1.03 -21.44 -8.96
CA ASN A 195 -2.19 -22.20 -9.43
C ASN A 195 -1.84 -23.28 -10.47
N LYS A 196 -0.67 -23.19 -11.10
CA LYS A 196 -0.19 -24.16 -12.11
C LYS A 196 0.84 -25.13 -11.53
N LEU A 197 1.21 -24.98 -10.26
CA LEU A 197 2.21 -25.80 -9.60
C LEU A 197 1.68 -27.23 -9.43
N SER A 198 2.40 -28.21 -9.96
CA SER A 198 2.05 -29.62 -9.76
C SER A 198 2.44 -30.11 -8.35
N ASN A 199 1.95 -31.29 -7.96
CA ASN A 199 2.19 -31.86 -6.62
C ASN A 199 3.66 -32.27 -6.37
N ASP A 200 4.45 -32.42 -7.44
CA ASP A 200 5.88 -32.72 -7.43
C ASP A 200 6.77 -31.48 -7.63
N GLU A 201 6.18 -30.30 -7.83
CA GLU A 201 6.88 -29.04 -7.97
C GLU A 201 6.82 -28.21 -6.68
N ILE A 202 7.86 -27.40 -6.47
CA ILE A 202 7.93 -26.42 -5.39
C ILE A 202 8.23 -25.04 -5.98
N TYR A 203 7.62 -24.02 -5.40
CA TYR A 203 7.93 -22.62 -5.71
C TYR A 203 8.80 -22.02 -4.60
N LEU A 204 9.96 -21.51 -4.98
CA LEU A 204 10.90 -20.84 -4.09
C LEU A 204 10.85 -19.33 -4.35
N ASN A 205 10.48 -18.55 -3.34
CA ASN A 205 10.65 -17.11 -3.35
C ASN A 205 11.85 -16.74 -2.47
N LEU A 206 12.85 -16.12 -3.08
CA LEU A 206 14.15 -15.83 -2.50
C LEU A 206 14.30 -14.31 -2.42
N ASP A 207 14.49 -13.77 -1.22
CA ASP A 207 14.72 -12.34 -1.03
C ASP A 207 15.82 -12.07 -0.01
N TRP A 208 16.52 -10.95 -0.19
CA TRP A 208 17.49 -10.46 0.78
C TRP A 208 16.76 -9.60 1.81
N ALA A 209 16.78 -10.04 3.07
CA ALA A 209 16.24 -9.21 4.13
C ALA A 209 17.17 -8.05 4.48
N MET A 210 16.60 -7.00 5.08
CA MET A 210 17.36 -5.86 5.59
C MET A 210 18.49 -6.33 6.50
N LYS A 211 19.73 -5.87 6.26
CA LYS A 211 20.90 -6.28 7.06
C LYS A 211 20.61 -6.23 8.56
N PHE A 212 20.93 -7.32 9.25
CA PHE A 212 20.82 -7.39 10.70
C PHE A 212 21.90 -6.52 11.35
N LEU A 213 21.48 -5.63 12.25
CA LEU A 213 22.35 -4.76 13.04
C LEU A 213 22.26 -5.16 14.52
N PRO A 214 23.30 -5.82 15.08
CA PRO A 214 23.26 -6.39 16.44
C PRO A 214 23.00 -5.37 17.56
N VAL A 215 23.25 -4.08 17.32
CA VAL A 215 23.33 -3.06 18.37
C VAL A 215 22.06 -2.21 18.51
N LYS A 216 21.21 -2.13 17.48
CA LYS A 216 19.97 -1.32 17.55
C LYS A 216 18.78 -2.05 16.95
N SER A 217 17.70 -2.13 17.72
CA SER A 217 16.44 -2.76 17.28
C SER A 217 15.68 -1.93 16.25
N ARG A 218 15.81 -0.59 16.24
CA ARG A 218 15.14 0.32 15.29
C ARG A 218 15.97 1.56 14.99
N GLN A 219 16.02 1.95 13.71
CA GLN A 219 16.61 3.21 13.24
C GLN A 219 15.81 3.75 12.06
N PRO A 220 15.76 5.08 11.85
CA PRO A 220 15.28 5.66 10.60
C PRO A 220 16.06 5.07 9.43
N GLN A 221 15.38 4.79 8.33
CA GLN A 221 16.02 4.11 7.21
C GLN A 221 17.05 5.01 6.49
N SER A 222 16.87 6.33 6.50
CA SER A 222 17.92 7.29 6.08
C SER A 222 19.23 7.11 6.85
N GLU A 223 19.15 6.74 8.13
CA GLU A 223 20.33 6.43 8.94
C GLU A 223 20.80 4.98 8.78
N PHE A 224 19.92 4.06 8.35
CA PHE A 224 20.27 2.66 8.10
C PHE A 224 21.09 2.49 6.81
N PHE A 225 20.79 3.32 5.80
CA PHE A 225 21.45 3.28 4.51
C PHE A 225 22.98 3.34 4.65
N ASP A 226 23.68 2.44 3.94
CA ASP A 226 25.14 2.27 3.96
C ASP A 226 25.77 1.74 5.27
N LYS A 227 24.96 1.32 6.25
CA LYS A 227 25.51 0.64 7.44
C LYS A 227 26.06 -0.76 7.09
N ARG A 228 27.19 -1.08 7.73
CA ARG A 228 27.72 -2.45 7.77
C ARG A 228 26.88 -3.26 8.75
N GLY A 229 26.34 -4.37 8.28
CA GLY A 229 25.52 -5.30 9.04
C GLY A 229 25.66 -6.70 8.46
N ILE A 230 25.07 -7.68 9.13
CA ILE A 230 25.08 -9.07 8.67
C ILE A 230 24.00 -9.20 7.60
N SER A 231 24.41 -9.63 6.40
CA SER A 231 23.46 -9.98 5.35
C SER A 231 22.86 -11.34 5.66
N TRP A 232 21.56 -11.46 5.46
CA TRP A 232 20.82 -12.71 5.59
C TRP A 232 19.81 -12.83 4.45
N HIS A 233 19.51 -14.06 4.10
CA HIS A 233 18.65 -14.41 2.99
C HIS A 233 17.39 -15.08 3.54
N ILE A 234 16.22 -14.68 3.05
CA ILE A 234 14.95 -15.31 3.38
C ILE A 234 14.51 -16.14 2.18
N THR A 235 14.21 -17.41 2.45
CA THR A 235 13.67 -18.34 1.47
C THR A 235 12.28 -18.74 1.92
N VAL A 236 11.27 -18.44 1.10
CA VAL A 236 9.90 -18.92 1.30
C VAL A 236 9.65 -20.06 0.33
N VAL A 237 9.36 -21.25 0.87
CA VAL A 237 9.01 -22.44 0.11
C VAL A 237 7.50 -22.59 0.08
N MET A 238 6.93 -22.75 -1.11
CA MET A 238 5.51 -23.01 -1.32
C MET A 238 5.34 -24.29 -2.13
N LYS A 239 4.39 -25.14 -1.72
CA LYS A 239 4.04 -26.38 -2.42
C LYS A 239 2.52 -26.48 -2.54
N ASN A 240 2.05 -27.05 -3.63
CA ASN A 240 0.65 -27.41 -3.77
C ASN A 240 0.42 -28.72 -3.01
N ASP A 241 -0.29 -28.66 -1.88
CA ASP A 241 -0.58 -29.85 -1.09
C ASP A 241 -2.09 -30.01 -0.95
N GLU A 242 -2.65 -30.94 -1.73
CA GLU A 242 -4.07 -31.29 -1.68
C GLU A 242 -4.46 -31.96 -0.35
N SER A 243 -3.50 -32.25 0.53
CA SER A 243 -3.71 -32.92 1.82
C SER A 243 -3.45 -32.05 3.06
N PHE A 244 -3.10 -30.77 2.89
CA PHE A 244 -2.85 -29.87 4.02
C PHE A 244 -4.06 -29.00 4.35
N ASP A 245 -4.77 -29.39 5.40
CA ASP A 245 -5.33 -28.40 6.32
C ASP A 245 -4.19 -27.49 6.80
N LYS A 246 -4.44 -26.19 6.74
CA LYS A 246 -3.47 -25.10 6.96
C LYS A 246 -2.68 -25.23 8.28
N GLU A 247 -1.50 -25.83 8.23
CA GLU A 247 -0.43 -25.57 9.19
C GLU A 247 0.86 -25.24 8.43
N ASP A 248 1.24 -23.96 8.49
CA ASP A 248 2.48 -23.42 7.95
C ASP A 248 3.67 -24.12 8.62
N SER A 249 4.41 -24.94 7.87
CA SER A 249 5.73 -25.42 8.29
C SER A 249 6.81 -24.55 7.66
N VAL A 250 7.36 -23.64 8.47
CA VAL A 250 8.65 -22.99 8.18
C VAL A 250 9.73 -24.02 8.48
N PHE A 251 10.42 -24.50 7.45
CA PHE A 251 11.66 -25.24 7.62
C PHE A 251 12.82 -24.23 7.66
N ASP A 252 13.27 -23.90 8.87
CA ASP A 252 14.57 -23.28 9.09
C ASP A 252 15.63 -24.38 8.97
N GLU A 253 16.46 -24.35 7.92
CA GLU A 253 17.69 -25.16 7.90
C GLU A 253 18.77 -24.43 8.69
N ASP A 254 19.20 -25.08 9.76
CA ASP A 254 20.12 -24.65 10.80
C ASP A 254 21.42 -23.99 10.29
N GLY A 255 21.65 -22.78 10.79
CA GLY A 255 22.98 -22.30 11.19
C GLY A 255 23.01 -22.14 12.70
N ASP A 256 23.44 -23.20 13.39
CA ASP A 256 23.79 -23.29 14.82
C ASP A 256 22.73 -22.84 15.85
N ALA A 257 21.86 -23.80 16.17
CA ALA A 257 21.27 -24.12 17.48
C ALA A 257 21.29 -23.03 18.58
N LEU A 258 20.12 -22.41 18.80
CA LEU A 258 19.57 -22.20 20.14
C LEU A 258 18.09 -22.59 20.14
N ASP A 259 17.86 -23.75 20.74
CA ASP A 259 16.59 -24.32 21.15
C ASP A 259 15.80 -23.34 22.03
N ASP A 260 14.56 -23.01 21.66
CA ASP A 260 13.42 -23.38 22.51
C ASP A 260 12.07 -23.11 21.82
N SER A 261 11.30 -24.18 21.76
CA SER A 261 9.86 -24.28 21.52
C SER A 261 8.98 -23.12 22.04
N GLN A 262 8.06 -22.63 21.20
CA GLN A 262 6.66 -22.30 21.55
C GLN A 262 5.89 -21.74 20.34
N GLN A 263 5.21 -22.62 19.60
CA GLN A 263 3.86 -22.31 19.13
C GLN A 263 2.91 -22.41 20.34
N THR A 264 1.82 -21.64 20.31
CA THR A 264 0.73 -21.53 21.30
C THR A 264 0.93 -20.53 22.45
N SER A 265 0.89 -19.23 22.18
CA SER A 265 0.12 -18.23 22.97
C SER A 265 0.44 -16.79 22.53
N ASP A 266 -0.30 -16.25 21.55
CA ASP A 266 -0.33 -14.79 21.31
C ASP A 266 -1.50 -14.13 22.07
N GLN A 267 -1.71 -14.57 23.31
CA GLN A 267 -2.52 -13.90 24.32
C GLN A 267 -1.69 -13.78 25.60
N ALA A 268 -1.70 -12.58 26.18
CA ALA A 268 -1.04 -12.14 27.42
C ALA A 268 0.40 -11.62 27.28
N MET A 269 0.50 -10.32 26.98
CA MET A 269 1.52 -9.42 27.57
C MET A 269 0.98 -7.99 27.55
N SER A 270 -0.09 -7.78 28.31
CA SER A 270 -0.45 -6.48 28.86
C SER A 270 -1.05 -6.74 30.23
N ASP A 271 -0.18 -6.83 31.23
CA ASP A 271 -0.49 -6.51 32.62
C ASP A 271 0.81 -6.56 33.41
N PHE A 272 1.46 -5.41 33.56
CA PHE A 272 2.09 -5.06 34.82
C PHE A 272 1.90 -3.57 35.04
N SER A 273 0.80 -3.27 35.71
CA SER A 273 0.57 -2.01 36.40
C SER A 273 1.75 -1.73 37.33
N ILE A 274 2.26 -0.52 37.25
CA ILE A 274 3.11 0.06 38.29
C ILE A 274 2.21 0.24 39.51
N GLU A 275 2.27 -0.69 40.46
CA GLU A 275 1.81 -0.43 41.82
C GLU A 275 2.95 0.27 42.56
N ASN A 276 2.65 1.51 42.94
CA ASN A 276 3.39 2.23 43.97
C ASN A 276 3.17 1.50 45.29
N GLU A 277 4.24 1.06 45.93
CA GLU A 277 4.27 0.97 47.39
C GLU A 277 5.37 1.88 47.90
N GLU A 278 4.90 2.96 48.54
CA GLU A 278 5.62 3.65 49.58
C GLU A 278 6.05 2.62 50.63
N ASP A 279 7.34 2.58 50.96
CA ASP A 279 7.67 2.36 52.36
C ASP A 279 8.89 3.19 52.75
N THR A 280 8.62 3.96 53.79
CA THR A 280 9.42 4.97 54.48
C THR A 280 10.61 4.39 55.23
N ASN A 281 11.65 5.23 55.39
CA ASN A 281 12.50 5.35 56.58
C ASN A 281 13.40 4.13 56.93
N ASP A 282 14.65 4.26 57.36
CA ASP A 282 15.22 5.29 58.22
C ASP A 282 16.74 5.04 58.43
N ILE A 283 17.45 6.11 58.80
CA ILE A 283 18.58 6.16 59.75
C ILE A 283 20.04 5.89 59.27
N ILE A 284 20.75 7.04 59.20
CA ILE A 284 22.18 7.38 59.42
C ILE A 284 23.20 7.00 58.35
#